data_AF-A0A9W6MUG3-F1
#
_entry.id   AF-A0A9W6MUG3-F1
#
_cell.length_a   1.000
_cell.length_b   1.000
_cell.length_c   1.000
_cell.angle_alpha   90.00
_cell.angle_beta   90.00
_cell.angle_gamma   90.00
#
_symmetry.space_group_name_H-M   'P 1'
#
loop_
_entity.id
_entity.type
_entity.pdbx_description
1 polymer ?
#
loop_
_entity_poly.entity_id
_entity_poly.type
_entity_poly.pdbx_seq_one_letter_code
_entity_poly.pdbx_strand_id
1 'polypeptide(L)'
;MIALLDCLADFSVAALINAPQAEAKAAASIDDYLARWADDPRGQLAAARELRAAFLELSLDSRTALAIRDMLDERIAGLSDDLTKAQTSADRPAASPA
;
A
#
# COMPACT_ATOMS: atom_id res chain seq x y z
N MET A 1 14.69 0.63 5.50
CA MET A 1 14.47 0.52 6.96
C MET A 1 13.97 1.83 7.57
N ILE A 2 14.63 2.98 7.39
CA ILE A 2 14.20 4.28 7.98
C ILE A 2 12.77 4.67 7.55
N ALA A 3 12.44 4.62 6.26
CA ALA A 3 11.12 5.05 5.77
C ALA A 3 9.94 4.17 6.20
N LEU A 4 10.17 2.88 6.46
CA LEU A 4 9.13 1.99 6.99
C LEU A 4 8.82 2.36 8.45
N LEU A 5 9.86 2.64 9.24
CA LEU A 5 9.70 3.08 10.63
C LEU A 5 9.03 4.45 10.73
N ASP A 6 9.35 5.37 9.82
CA ASP A 6 8.69 6.69 9.75
C ASP A 6 7.19 6.56 9.45
N CYS A 7 6.80 5.67 8.51
CA CYS A 7 5.38 5.37 8.23
C CYS A 7 4.65 4.81 9.46
N LEU A 8 5.29 3.88 10.18
CA LEU A 8 4.71 3.27 11.39
C LEU A 8 4.57 4.28 12.54
N ALA A 9 5.52 5.21 12.67
CA ALA A 9 5.46 6.27 13.66
C ALA A 9 4.32 7.24 13.37
N ASP A 10 4.19 7.73 12.14
CA ASP A 10 3.12 8.65 11.75
C ASP A 10 1.74 7.99 11.85
N PHE A 11 1.63 6.71 11.52
CA PHE A 11 0.41 5.92 11.75
C PHE A 11 0.06 5.80 13.24
N SER A 12 1.04 5.45 14.07
CA SER A 12 0.82 5.28 15.51
C SER A 12 0.35 6.61 16.15
N VAL A 13 0.93 7.74 15.72
CA VAL A 13 0.49 9.08 16.10
C VAL A 13 -0.94 9.36 15.61
N ALA A 14 -1.25 9.02 14.35
CA ALA A 14 -2.57 9.21 13.78
C ALA A 14 -3.65 8.40 14.54
N ALA A 15 -3.34 7.15 14.87
CA ALA A 15 -4.23 6.25 15.59
C ALA A 15 -4.48 6.71 17.04
N LEU A 16 -3.54 7.40 17.68
CA LEU A 16 -3.65 7.91 19.05
C LEU A 16 -4.39 9.25 19.15
N ILE A 17 -4.18 10.15 18.18
CA ILE A 17 -4.71 11.54 18.24
C ILE A 17 -6.12 11.64 17.60
N ASN A 18 -6.50 10.69 16.74
CA ASN A 18 -7.81 10.63 16.06
C ASN A 18 -8.17 11.97 15.38
N ALA A 19 -7.20 12.53 14.66
CA ALA A 19 -7.32 13.83 13.99
C ALA A 19 -7.12 13.68 12.47
N PRO A 20 -7.94 14.36 11.64
CA PRO A 20 -7.86 14.27 10.18
C PRO A 20 -6.47 14.63 9.62
N GLN A 21 -5.78 15.61 10.22
CA GLN A 21 -4.43 15.97 9.77
C GLN A 21 -3.39 14.86 9.98
N ALA A 22 -3.58 14.01 10.99
CA ALA A 22 -2.66 12.91 11.27
C ALA A 22 -2.91 11.73 10.32
N GLU A 23 -4.17 11.47 9.98
CA GLU A 23 -4.55 10.53 8.91
C GLU A 23 -3.93 10.94 7.57
N ALA A 24 -4.07 12.21 7.18
CA ALA A 24 -3.49 12.74 5.95
C ALA A 24 -1.96 12.62 5.92
N LYS A 25 -1.28 12.85 7.06
CA LYS A 25 0.17 12.69 7.18
C LYS A 25 0.61 11.22 7.04
N ALA A 26 -0.12 10.30 7.67
CA ALA A 26 0.16 8.87 7.56
C ALA A 26 -0.06 8.37 6.12
N ALA A 27 -1.13 8.83 5.45
CA ALA A 27 -1.37 8.53 4.04
C ALA A 27 -0.23 9.04 3.14
N ALA A 28 0.20 10.30 3.32
CA ALA A 28 1.32 10.86 2.55
C ALA A 28 2.63 10.09 2.75
N SER A 29 2.89 9.60 3.97
CA SER A 29 4.08 8.79 4.26
C SER A 29 4.02 7.41 3.58
N ILE A 30 2.85 6.78 3.59
CA ILE A 30 2.61 5.52 2.86
C ILE A 30 2.86 5.73 1.36
N ASP A 31 2.36 6.82 0.78
CA ASP A 31 2.58 7.14 -0.63
C ASP A 31 4.07 7.35 -0.94
N ASP A 32 4.82 8.10 -0.11
CA ASP A 32 6.27 8.27 -0.29
C ASP A 32 7.03 6.93 -0.21
N TYR A 33 6.63 6.07 0.72
CA TYR A 33 7.25 4.74 0.85
C TYR A 33 6.99 3.89 -0.39
N LEU A 34 5.75 3.85 -0.88
CA LEU A 34 5.38 3.07 -2.06
C LEU A 34 5.95 3.65 -3.36
N ALA A 35 6.15 4.97 -3.44
CA ALA A 35 6.73 5.63 -4.60
C ALA A 35 8.16 5.17 -4.90
N ARG A 36 8.90 4.68 -3.88
CA ARG A 36 10.25 4.11 -4.05
C ARG A 36 10.28 2.85 -4.90
N TRP A 37 9.11 2.23 -5.08
CA TRP A 37 8.92 1.02 -5.87
C TRP A 37 8.10 1.29 -7.13
N ALA A 38 7.91 2.55 -7.54
CA ALA A 38 7.05 2.90 -8.67
C ALA A 38 7.46 2.21 -9.99
N ASP A 39 8.76 1.97 -10.19
CA ASP A 39 9.29 1.28 -11.38
C ASP A 39 9.24 -0.26 -11.28
N ASP A 40 8.90 -0.81 -10.12
CA ASP A 40 8.74 -2.25 -9.88
C ASP A 40 7.37 -2.53 -9.25
N PRO A 41 6.32 -2.75 -10.06
CA PRO A 41 4.97 -3.01 -9.56
C PRO A 41 4.87 -4.23 -8.63
N ARG A 42 5.76 -5.24 -8.80
CA ARG A 42 5.80 -6.41 -7.91
C ARG A 42 6.42 -6.04 -6.57
N GLY A 43 7.52 -5.28 -6.60
CA GLY A 43 8.13 -4.70 -5.40
C GLY A 43 7.17 -3.77 -4.65
N GLN A 44 6.40 -2.95 -5.38
CA GLN A 44 5.41 -2.05 -4.80
C GLN A 44 4.27 -2.81 -4.13
N LEU A 45 3.78 -3.90 -4.74
CA LEU A 45 2.78 -4.77 -4.14
C LEU A 45 3.33 -5.49 -2.89
N ALA A 46 4.57 -5.97 -2.92
CA ALA A 46 5.21 -6.59 -1.76
C ALA A 46 5.36 -5.59 -0.60
N ALA A 47 5.82 -4.38 -0.90
CA ALA A 47 5.96 -3.28 0.06
C ALA A 47 4.62 -2.88 0.69
N ALA A 48 3.55 -2.80 -0.11
CA ALA A 48 2.20 -2.52 0.39
C ALA A 48 1.68 -3.63 1.33
N ARG A 49 1.94 -4.90 0.99
CA ARG A 49 1.58 -6.05 1.85
C ARG A 49 2.37 -6.08 3.15
N GLU A 50 3.66 -5.74 3.11
CA GLU A 50 4.52 -5.62 4.29
C GLU A 50 4.02 -4.53 5.24
N LEU A 51 3.70 -3.34 4.70
CA LEU A 51 3.08 -2.26 5.47
C LEU A 51 1.78 -2.70 6.13
N ARG A 52 0.88 -3.33 5.37
CA ARG A 52 -0.38 -3.85 5.90
C ARG A 52 -0.16 -4.83 7.05
N ALA A 53 0.79 -5.75 6.91
CA ALA A 53 1.12 -6.72 7.96
C ALA A 53 1.61 -6.00 9.23
N ALA A 54 2.54 -5.06 9.09
CA ALA A 54 3.06 -4.28 10.21
C ALA A 54 1.95 -3.46 10.91
N PHE A 55 0.98 -2.91 10.17
CA PHE A 55 -0.15 -2.21 10.78
C PHE A 55 -1.11 -3.14 11.53
N LEU A 56 -1.32 -4.37 11.03
CA LEU A 56 -2.13 -5.35 11.75
C LEU A 56 -1.47 -5.81 13.04
N GLU A 57 -0.14 -5.93 13.07
CA GLU A 57 0.61 -6.27 14.29
C GLU A 57 0.43 -5.22 15.39
N LEU A 58 0.33 -3.94 15.03
CA LEU A 58 0.11 -2.85 16.00
C LEU A 58 -1.25 -2.94 16.72
N SER A 59 -2.20 -3.76 16.24
CA SER A 59 -3.47 -4.07 16.93
C SER A 59 -4.25 -2.82 17.37
N LEU A 60 -4.21 -1.75 16.58
CA LEU A 60 -4.87 -0.48 16.90
C LEU A 60 -6.32 -0.50 16.42
N ASP A 61 -7.27 -0.45 17.35
CA ASP A 61 -8.72 -0.44 17.06
C ASP A 61 -9.28 0.99 17.06
N SER A 62 -8.61 1.90 16.37
CA SER A 62 -9.08 3.28 16.20
C SER A 62 -9.70 3.49 14.82
N ARG A 63 -10.64 4.42 14.73
CA ARG A 63 -11.26 4.80 13.45
C ARG A 63 -10.22 5.18 12.38
N THR A 64 -9.19 5.91 12.79
CA THR A 64 -8.07 6.30 11.92
C THR A 64 -7.24 5.08 11.48
N ALA A 65 -7.00 4.12 12.37
CA ALA A 65 -6.30 2.88 12.01
C ALA A 65 -7.08 2.07 10.97
N LEU A 66 -8.41 1.97 11.12
CA LEU A 66 -9.28 1.31 10.14
C LEU A 66 -9.27 2.02 8.78
N ALA A 67 -9.37 3.35 8.75
CA ALA A 67 -9.33 4.12 7.50
C ALA A 67 -8.02 3.91 6.72
N ILE A 68 -6.88 3.91 7.42
CA ILE A 68 -5.57 3.65 6.81
C ILE A 68 -5.44 2.20 6.34
N ARG A 69 -6.00 1.24 7.09
CA ARG A 69 -6.05 -0.17 6.67
C ARG A 69 -6.86 -0.33 5.37
N ASP A 70 -8.04 0.27 5.30
CA ASP A 70 -8.92 0.18 4.14
C ASP A 70 -8.25 0.80 2.90
N MET A 71 -7.56 1.94 3.06
CA MET A 71 -6.75 2.55 2.00
C MET A 71 -5.66 1.61 1.46
N LEU A 72 -4.96 0.88 2.34
CA LEU A 72 -3.94 -0.10 1.93
C LEU A 72 -4.54 -1.31 1.24
N ASP A 73 -5.70 -1.79 1.71
CA ASP A 73 -6.44 -2.88 1.08
C ASP A 73 -6.83 -2.53 -0.36
N GLU A 74 -7.36 -1.31 -0.58
CA GLU A 74 -7.66 -0.80 -1.92
C GLU A 74 -6.41 -0.72 -2.80
N ARG A 75 -5.29 -0.24 -2.25
CA ARG A 75 -4.01 -0.13 -2.97
C ARG A 75 -3.47 -1.50 -3.39
N ILE A 76 -3.51 -2.48 -2.48
CA ILE A 76 -3.08 -3.86 -2.74
C ILE A 76 -3.96 -4.51 -3.81
N ALA A 77 -5.27 -4.29 -3.75
CA ALA A 77 -6.21 -4.80 -4.75
C ALA A 77 -5.89 -4.22 -6.14
N GLY A 78 -5.74 -2.89 -6.24
CA GLY A 78 -5.41 -2.22 -7.50
C GLY A 78 -4.09 -2.70 -8.11
N LEU A 79 -3.02 -2.79 -7.30
CA LEU A 79 -1.72 -3.29 -7.76
C LEU A 79 -1.77 -4.77 -8.20
N SER A 80 -2.57 -5.59 -7.51
CA SER A 80 -2.75 -7.00 -7.87
C SER A 80 -3.51 -7.14 -9.20
N ASP A 81 -4.53 -6.32 -9.42
CA ASP A 81 -5.31 -6.29 -10.66
C ASP A 81 -4.45 -5.83 -11.85
N ASP A 82 -3.67 -4.78 -11.67
CA ASP A 82 -2.80 -4.25 -12.73
C ASP A 82 -1.72 -5.26 -13.15
N LEU A 83 -1.13 -5.96 -12.17
CA LEU A 83 -0.20 -7.05 -12.44
C LEU A 83 -0.85 -8.22 -13.19
N THR A 84 -2.08 -8.59 -12.81
CA THR A 84 -2.84 -9.65 -13.46
C THR A 84 -3.17 -9.30 -14.92
N LYS A 85 -3.58 -8.04 -15.18
CA LYS A 85 -3.83 -7.54 -16.54
C LYS A 85 -2.56 -7.51 -17.37
N ALA A 86 -1.43 -7.10 -16.78
CA ALA A 86 -0.13 -7.08 -17.46
C ALA A 86 0.31 -8.48 -17.88
N GLN A 87 0.14 -9.49 -17.01
CA GLN A 87 0.42 -10.90 -17.35
C GLN A 87 -0.49 -11.40 -18.46
N THR A 88 -1.79 -11.16 -18.36
CA THR A 88 -2.77 -11.60 -19.37
C THR A 88 -2.50 -10.98 -20.76
N SER A 89 -1.97 -9.75 -20.79
CA SER A 89 -1.60 -9.07 -22.04
C SER A 89 -0.30 -9.60 -22.63
N ALA A 90 0.65 -10.02 -21.79
CA ALA A 90 1.91 -10.64 -22.21
C ALA A 90 1.73 -12.07 -22.74
N ASP A 91 0.76 -12.83 -22.18
CA ASP A 91 0.47 -14.20 -22.58
C ASP A 91 -0.43 -14.32 -23.83
N ARG A 92 -0.91 -13.21 -24.39
CA ARG A 92 -1.73 -13.24 -25.61
C ARG A 92 -0.86 -13.72 -26.79
N PRO A 93 -1.10 -14.91 -27.38
CA PRO A 93 -0.37 -15.34 -28.55
C PRO A 93 -0.63 -14.35 -29.69
N ALA A 94 0.44 -13.90 -30.35
CA ALA A 94 0.32 -13.16 -31.61
C ALA A 94 -0.48 -14.03 -32.57
N ALA A 95 -1.66 -13.57 -32.98
CA ALA A 95 -2.49 -14.28 -33.93
C ALA A 95 -1.66 -14.54 -35.19
N SER A 96 -1.41 -15.81 -35.51
CA SER A 96 -0.77 -16.20 -36.76
C SER A 96 -1.63 -15.74 -37.94
N PRO A 97 -1.11 -14.91 -38.86
CA PRO A 97 -1.82 -14.61 -40.09
C PRO A 97 -1.84 -15.86 -40.97
N ALA A 98 -3.04 -16.31 -41.33
CA ALA A 98 -3.29 -17.36 -42.33
C ALA A 98 -3.42 -16.75 -43.72
#